data_AF-A0A443QBL9-F1
#
_entry.id   AF-A0A443QBL9-F1
#
_cell.length_a   1.000
_cell.length_b   1.000
_cell.length_c   1.000
_cell.angle_alpha   90.00
_cell.angle_beta   90.00
_cell.angle_gamma   90.00
#
_symmetry.space_group_name_H-M   'P 1'
#
loop_
_entity.id
_entity.type
_entity.pdbx_description
1 polymer ?
#
loop_
_entity_poly.entity_id
_entity_poly.type
_entity_poly.pdbx_seq_one_letter_code
_entity_poly.pdbx_strand_id
1 'polypeptide(L)'
;MWIMQRAKEKYGVNRFIASAWSPPYSWKTSKGERTGKNMNSLAKEHYQDYADYLANFVDYYNKQGIDIYALSPQNEPEFPTTSWDGCFWWPDQLSEFVKNYLKQTFNNRKLNVKIMVGENANWDLASWYLSAMSSELDDNDFDIYASHGYSLPISFQYVTYNKHITSWPMENTDEKEKWITEASATDNFDASMKKGVELAVSLSNFLAEGNVSGFVFWLAMINGKSNEALIGSDGIGNLTFPKVYYVYGQFTKHLKQKWVRIDASMSILTQKETIHAIAFKDPQSRKFAIIIMNEGGEDERCVLEFENFSNLNRNITLYLTNENFNWKIIPRLLGENDSLNITIPRLSVLTVTGFAS
;
A
#
# COMPACT_ATOMS: atom_id res chain seq x y z
N MET A 1 -2.22 15.83 13.67
CA MET A 1 -1.85 17.17 13.13
C MET A 1 -0.34 17.39 13.02
N TRP A 2 0.41 17.52 14.13
CA TRP A 2 1.84 17.89 14.12
C TRP A 2 2.71 17.10 13.13
N ILE A 3 2.56 15.77 13.09
CA ILE A 3 3.36 14.92 12.19
C ILE A 3 3.09 15.21 10.71
N MET A 4 1.85 15.53 10.34
CA MET A 4 1.48 15.86 8.96
C MET A 4 2.05 17.21 8.54
N GLN A 5 1.96 18.22 9.40
CA GLN A 5 2.59 19.53 9.17
C GLN A 5 4.10 19.37 9.01
N ARG A 6 4.74 18.61 9.90
CA ARG A 6 6.18 18.34 9.82
C ARG A 6 6.58 17.62 8.54
N ALA A 7 5.79 16.63 8.11
CA ALA A 7 5.99 15.89 6.88
C ALA A 7 5.86 16.79 5.64
N LYS A 8 4.83 17.65 5.60
CA LYS A 8 4.59 18.63 4.53
C LYS A 8 5.73 19.65 4.44
N GLU A 9 6.02 20.34 5.54
CA GLU A 9 6.95 21.47 5.57
C GLU A 9 8.40 21.06 5.36
N LYS A 10 8.83 19.94 5.95
CA LYS A 10 10.25 19.53 5.92
C LYS A 10 10.58 18.60 4.75
N TYR A 11 9.64 17.73 4.37
CA TYR A 11 9.91 16.65 3.43
C TYR A 11 9.04 16.71 2.16
N GLY A 12 8.17 17.73 2.03
CA GLY A 12 7.36 17.94 0.83
C GLY A 12 6.24 16.92 0.66
N VAL A 13 5.82 16.24 1.72
CA VAL A 13 4.67 15.30 1.65
C VAL A 13 3.40 16.10 1.34
N ASN A 14 2.73 15.73 0.25
CA ASN A 14 1.60 16.47 -0.32
C ASN A 14 0.33 15.62 -0.52
N ARG A 15 0.35 14.35 -0.08
CA ARG A 15 -0.82 13.46 -0.08
C ARG A 15 -1.06 12.97 1.34
N PHE A 16 -2.25 13.26 1.86
CA PHE A 16 -2.72 12.80 3.15
C PHE A 16 -4.01 12.04 2.93
N ILE A 17 -4.07 10.79 3.39
CA ILE A 17 -5.29 10.00 3.39
C ILE A 17 -5.79 9.87 4.83
N ALA A 18 -7.10 9.78 5.01
CA ALA A 18 -7.73 9.53 6.29
C ALA A 18 -8.61 8.28 6.19
N SER A 19 -8.58 7.45 7.21
CA SER A 19 -9.53 6.34 7.37
C SER A 19 -10.19 6.47 8.74
N ALA A 20 -11.46 6.13 8.82
CA ALA A 20 -12.20 6.07 10.06
C ALA A 20 -12.35 4.61 10.49
N TRP A 21 -11.84 4.26 11.68
CA TRP A 21 -12.00 2.92 12.24
C TRP A 21 -13.38 2.68 12.84
N SER A 22 -13.98 3.73 13.40
CA SER A 22 -15.28 3.67 14.04
C SER A 22 -15.92 5.06 14.03
N PRO A 23 -17.25 5.16 13.86
CA PRO A 23 -17.97 6.39 14.16
C PRO A 23 -17.94 6.66 15.68
N PRO A 24 -18.38 7.84 16.14
CA PRO A 24 -18.63 8.07 17.56
C PRO A 24 -19.45 6.93 18.18
N TYR A 25 -18.94 6.32 19.26
CA TYR A 25 -19.51 5.06 19.76
C TYR A 25 -20.98 5.18 20.21
N SER A 26 -21.43 6.39 20.59
CA SER A 26 -22.83 6.66 20.95
C SER A 26 -23.80 6.57 19.77
N TRP A 27 -23.29 6.61 18.53
CA TRP A 27 -24.08 6.55 17.30
C TRP A 27 -24.24 5.14 16.75
N LYS A 28 -23.64 4.15 17.41
CA LYS A 28 -23.70 2.75 16.99
C LYS A 28 -24.92 2.04 17.56
N THR A 29 -25.31 0.93 16.93
CA THR A 29 -26.46 0.11 17.36
C THR A 29 -26.29 -0.43 18.78
N SER A 30 -25.08 -0.81 19.16
CA SER A 30 -24.67 -1.01 20.55
C SER A 30 -23.98 0.25 21.08
N LYS A 31 -24.76 1.15 21.67
CA LYS A 31 -24.31 2.48 22.11
C LYS A 31 -23.16 2.40 23.13
N GLY A 32 -22.09 3.13 22.87
CA GLY A 32 -20.91 3.19 23.73
C GLY A 32 -19.89 2.07 23.52
N GLU A 33 -20.21 1.07 22.69
CA GLU A 33 -19.29 -0.03 22.37
C GLU A 33 -18.30 0.39 21.26
N ARG A 34 -17.01 0.33 21.59
CA ARG A 34 -15.90 0.70 20.71
C ARG A 34 -15.77 -0.21 19.49
N THR A 35 -15.99 -1.51 19.69
CA THR A 35 -15.67 -2.55 18.71
C THR A 35 -16.81 -2.80 17.72
N GLY A 36 -16.50 -3.37 16.55
CA GLY A 36 -17.49 -3.87 15.58
C GLY A 36 -18.14 -5.20 15.99
N LYS A 37 -17.82 -5.71 17.20
CA LYS A 37 -18.24 -7.04 17.64
C LYS A 37 -19.74 -7.23 17.63
N ASN A 38 -20.18 -8.44 17.31
CA ASN A 38 -21.60 -8.80 17.25
C ASN A 38 -22.39 -7.92 16.26
N MET A 39 -21.76 -7.60 15.12
CA MET A 39 -22.35 -6.77 14.06
C MET A 39 -22.75 -5.36 14.56
N ASN A 40 -21.99 -4.82 15.50
CA ASN A 40 -22.19 -3.49 16.00
C ASN A 40 -21.85 -2.45 14.93
N SER A 41 -22.89 -1.84 14.37
CA SER A 41 -22.86 -1.02 13.16
C SER A 41 -23.27 0.42 13.47
N LEU A 42 -23.12 1.35 12.53
CA LEU A 42 -23.69 2.68 12.66
C LEU A 42 -25.23 2.58 12.66
N ALA A 43 -25.89 3.22 13.61
CA ALA A 43 -27.35 3.28 13.62
C ALA A 43 -27.84 4.22 12.49
N LYS A 44 -28.89 3.81 11.78
CA LYS A 44 -29.34 4.50 10.55
C LYS A 44 -29.75 5.95 10.79
N GLU A 45 -30.29 6.26 11.96
CA GLU A 45 -30.61 7.63 12.37
C GLU A 45 -29.39 8.57 12.41
N HIS A 46 -28.16 8.03 12.46
CA HIS A 46 -26.92 8.78 12.52
C HIS A 46 -26.12 8.79 11.20
N TYR A 47 -26.70 8.33 10.08
CA TYR A 47 -25.99 8.33 8.79
C TYR A 47 -25.64 9.75 8.34
N GLN A 48 -26.58 10.69 8.41
CA GLN A 48 -26.29 12.09 8.08
C GLN A 48 -25.31 12.71 9.08
N ASP A 49 -25.49 12.47 10.38
CA ASP A 49 -24.58 12.95 11.42
C ASP A 49 -23.12 12.49 11.18
N TYR A 50 -22.94 11.23 10.76
CA TYR A 50 -21.63 10.68 10.48
C TYR A 50 -21.01 11.24 9.19
N ALA A 51 -21.80 11.43 8.13
CA ALA A 51 -21.34 12.11 6.93
C ALA A 51 -20.88 13.55 7.23
N ASP A 52 -21.64 14.29 8.04
CA ASP A 52 -21.29 15.63 8.49
C ASP A 52 -20.05 15.64 9.39
N TYR A 53 -19.88 14.63 10.25
CA TYR A 53 -18.68 14.46 11.07
C TYR A 53 -17.42 14.27 10.22
N LEU A 54 -17.46 13.37 9.21
CA LEU A 54 -16.34 13.15 8.29
C LEU A 54 -16.05 14.40 7.44
N ALA A 55 -17.08 15.13 7.02
CA ALA A 55 -16.92 16.40 6.32
C ALA A 55 -16.27 17.47 7.20
N ASN A 56 -16.68 17.57 8.48
CA ASN A 56 -16.08 18.49 9.44
C ASN A 56 -14.60 18.17 9.70
N PHE A 57 -14.23 16.88 9.71
CA PHE A 57 -12.82 16.46 9.77
C PHE A 57 -12.03 17.00 8.57
N VAL A 58 -12.52 16.79 7.35
CA VAL A 58 -11.86 17.28 6.12
C VAL A 58 -11.73 18.80 6.14
N ASP A 59 -12.82 19.51 6.45
CA ASP A 59 -12.83 20.97 6.58
C ASP A 59 -11.80 21.47 7.60
N TYR A 60 -11.72 20.83 8.76
CA TYR A 60 -10.79 21.20 9.81
C TYR A 60 -9.33 21.07 9.33
N TYR A 61 -8.98 19.93 8.72
CA TYR A 61 -7.61 19.70 8.24
C TYR A 61 -7.24 20.65 7.09
N ASN A 62 -8.15 20.89 6.16
CA ASN A 62 -7.95 21.85 5.07
C ASN A 62 -7.69 23.27 5.62
N LYS A 63 -8.44 23.70 6.66
CA LYS A 63 -8.21 25.00 7.34
C LYS A 63 -6.84 25.09 8.02
N GLN A 64 -6.25 23.95 8.40
CA GLN A 64 -4.89 23.89 8.96
C GLN A 64 -3.80 23.76 7.88
N GLY A 65 -4.17 23.92 6.60
CA GLY A 65 -3.26 23.80 5.47
C GLY A 65 -2.84 22.35 5.18
N ILE A 66 -3.61 21.36 5.63
CA ILE A 66 -3.40 19.94 5.32
C ILE A 66 -4.55 19.49 4.42
N ASP A 67 -4.30 19.45 3.12
CA ASP A 67 -5.28 19.03 2.13
C ASP A 67 -5.45 17.51 2.20
N ILE A 68 -6.63 17.05 2.65
CA ILE A 68 -6.96 15.63 2.69
C ILE A 68 -7.21 15.18 1.24
N TYR A 69 -6.32 14.35 0.71
CA TYR A 69 -6.39 13.81 -0.64
C TYR A 69 -7.56 12.84 -0.79
N ALA A 70 -7.72 11.94 0.18
CA ALA A 70 -8.78 10.95 0.18
C ALA A 70 -9.21 10.60 1.61
N LEU A 71 -10.47 10.18 1.75
CA LEU A 71 -11.04 9.70 2.99
C LEU A 71 -11.79 8.38 2.74
N SER A 72 -11.52 7.38 3.58
CA SER A 72 -12.33 6.18 3.71
C SER A 72 -13.27 6.30 4.91
N PRO A 73 -14.57 5.96 4.77
CA PRO A 73 -15.52 6.04 5.86
C PRO A 73 -15.40 4.90 6.87
N GLN A 74 -14.73 3.80 6.51
CA GLN A 74 -14.65 2.61 7.33
C GLN A 74 -13.43 1.75 7.02
N ASN A 75 -12.60 1.51 8.04
CA ASN A 75 -11.57 0.47 8.08
C ASN A 75 -12.19 -0.91 8.37
N GLU A 76 -11.79 -1.96 7.66
CA GLU A 76 -12.17 -3.37 7.87
C GLU A 76 -13.68 -3.57 8.19
N PRO A 77 -14.58 -3.10 7.31
CA PRO A 77 -16.03 -3.10 7.56
C PRO A 77 -16.61 -4.51 7.78
N GLU A 78 -15.93 -5.55 7.32
CA GLU A 78 -16.39 -6.94 7.31
C GLU A 78 -16.21 -7.67 8.63
N PHE A 79 -15.43 -7.14 9.60
CA PHE A 79 -15.08 -7.90 10.80
C PHE A 79 -16.05 -7.68 11.97
N PRO A 80 -16.90 -8.66 12.33
CA PRO A 80 -17.76 -8.58 13.51
C PRO A 80 -17.08 -9.16 14.76
N THR A 81 -15.74 -9.25 14.78
CA THR A 81 -14.97 -9.91 15.85
C THR A 81 -13.78 -9.07 16.37
N THR A 82 -13.59 -7.86 15.86
CA THR A 82 -12.47 -6.96 16.20
C THR A 82 -12.34 -6.69 17.70
N SER A 83 -11.14 -6.72 18.27
CA SER A 83 -10.89 -6.23 19.65
C SER A 83 -10.47 -4.75 19.71
N TRP A 84 -10.34 -4.11 18.54
CA TRP A 84 -10.03 -2.69 18.37
C TRP A 84 -11.25 -1.85 18.01
N ASP A 85 -11.07 -0.53 17.88
CA ASP A 85 -12.08 0.37 17.32
C ASP A 85 -12.55 -0.18 15.99
N GLY A 86 -13.85 -0.40 15.86
CA GLY A 86 -14.42 -1.00 14.67
C GLY A 86 -15.88 -0.65 14.55
N CYS A 87 -16.41 -0.74 13.34
CA CYS A 87 -17.82 -0.67 13.06
C CYS A 87 -18.10 -1.65 11.93
N PHE A 88 -18.96 -2.61 12.20
CA PHE A 88 -19.38 -3.55 11.18
C PHE A 88 -20.30 -2.84 10.19
N TRP A 89 -20.20 -3.22 8.92
CA TRP A 89 -21.14 -2.78 7.90
C TRP A 89 -21.46 -3.95 6.98
N TRP A 90 -22.75 -4.15 6.72
CA TRP A 90 -23.14 -4.91 5.55
C TRP A 90 -22.85 -4.12 4.26
N PRO A 91 -22.53 -4.80 3.13
CA PRO A 91 -22.24 -4.12 1.87
C PRO A 91 -23.33 -3.14 1.43
N ASP A 92 -24.61 -3.49 1.58
CA ASP A 92 -25.76 -2.65 1.24
C ASP A 92 -25.82 -1.39 2.12
N GLN A 93 -25.60 -1.55 3.43
CA GLN A 93 -25.57 -0.43 4.38
C GLN A 93 -24.44 0.56 4.07
N LEU A 94 -23.24 0.06 3.77
CA LEU A 94 -22.11 0.93 3.45
C LEU A 94 -22.32 1.62 2.09
N SER A 95 -22.93 0.91 1.12
CA SER A 95 -23.30 1.48 -0.18
C SER A 95 -24.31 2.61 -0.02
N GLU A 96 -25.37 2.39 0.77
CA GLU A 96 -26.36 3.42 1.11
C GLU A 96 -25.69 4.64 1.76
N PHE A 97 -24.84 4.42 2.76
CA PHE A 97 -24.14 5.49 3.45
C PHE A 97 -23.24 6.31 2.50
N VAL A 98 -22.42 5.65 1.69
CA VAL A 98 -21.50 6.32 0.77
C VAL A 98 -22.27 7.13 -0.27
N LYS A 99 -23.25 6.53 -0.94
CA LYS A 99 -24.00 7.13 -2.05
C LYS A 99 -24.93 8.25 -1.60
N ASN A 100 -25.74 7.97 -0.58
CA ASN A 100 -26.87 8.84 -0.22
C ASN A 100 -26.51 9.89 0.84
N TYR A 101 -25.42 9.71 1.59
CA TYR A 101 -25.06 10.61 2.68
C TYR A 101 -23.66 11.22 2.49
N LEU A 102 -22.61 10.39 2.41
CA LEU A 102 -21.23 10.88 2.36
C LEU A 102 -20.95 11.69 1.09
N LYS A 103 -21.20 11.10 -0.09
CA LYS A 103 -20.98 11.75 -1.38
C LYS A 103 -21.83 13.01 -1.52
N GLN A 104 -23.10 12.97 -1.10
CA GLN A 104 -23.99 14.12 -1.12
C GLN A 104 -23.48 15.25 -0.22
N THR A 105 -23.04 14.92 0.99
CA THR A 105 -22.49 15.90 1.94
C THR A 105 -21.22 16.55 1.39
N PHE A 106 -20.31 15.77 0.81
CA PHE A 106 -19.08 16.29 0.21
C PHE A 106 -19.38 17.19 -1.00
N ASN A 107 -20.30 16.78 -1.88
CA ASN A 107 -20.73 17.59 -3.03
C ASN A 107 -21.40 18.90 -2.60
N ASN A 108 -22.34 18.84 -1.65
CA ASN A 108 -23.07 20.01 -1.17
C ASN A 108 -22.14 21.04 -0.51
N ARG A 109 -21.12 20.57 0.21
CA ARG A 109 -20.08 21.40 0.82
C ARG A 109 -18.93 21.76 -0.13
N LYS A 110 -18.94 21.22 -1.36
CA LYS A 110 -17.89 21.41 -2.38
C LYS A 110 -16.49 21.02 -1.87
N LEU A 111 -16.42 19.93 -1.11
CA LEU A 111 -15.15 19.42 -0.60
C LEU A 111 -14.35 18.76 -1.72
N ASN A 112 -13.11 19.20 -1.91
CA ASN A 112 -12.17 18.59 -2.83
C ASN A 112 -11.41 17.45 -2.15
N VAL A 113 -12.11 16.34 -1.90
CA VAL A 113 -11.58 15.13 -1.27
C VAL A 113 -12.13 13.91 -1.99
N LYS A 114 -11.27 12.91 -2.23
CA LYS A 114 -11.66 11.63 -2.83
C LYS A 114 -12.31 10.71 -1.80
N ILE A 115 -13.27 9.90 -2.20
CA ILE A 115 -13.83 8.83 -1.38
C ILE A 115 -13.15 7.50 -1.72
N MET A 116 -12.63 6.83 -0.69
CA MET A 116 -12.09 5.46 -0.75
C MET A 116 -13.14 4.47 -0.19
N VAL A 117 -13.27 3.30 -0.82
CA VAL A 117 -14.14 2.21 -0.32
C VAL A 117 -13.43 0.85 -0.44
N GLY A 118 -13.79 -0.09 0.43
CA GLY A 118 -13.32 -1.47 0.37
C GLY A 118 -12.12 -1.82 1.26
N GLU A 119 -11.77 -1.03 2.27
CA GLU A 119 -10.66 -1.27 3.23
C GLU A 119 -10.80 -2.55 4.09
N ASN A 120 -11.33 -3.62 3.51
CA ASN A 120 -11.31 -4.97 4.03
C ASN A 120 -9.88 -5.44 4.23
N ALA A 121 -9.68 -6.27 5.25
CA ALA A 121 -8.36 -6.69 5.73
C ALA A 121 -7.56 -7.50 4.70
N ASN A 122 -8.23 -8.10 3.72
CA ASN A 122 -7.60 -8.92 2.70
C ASN A 122 -8.13 -8.56 1.31
N TRP A 123 -7.23 -8.67 0.33
CA TRP A 123 -7.48 -8.36 -1.08
C TRP A 123 -8.67 -9.10 -1.71
N ASP A 124 -8.80 -10.40 -1.46
CA ASP A 124 -9.89 -11.19 -2.05
C ASP A 124 -11.21 -10.93 -1.29
N LEU A 125 -11.14 -10.67 0.02
CA LEU A 125 -12.30 -10.21 0.79
C LEU A 125 -12.80 -8.85 0.30
N ALA A 126 -11.89 -7.92 0.01
CA ALA A 126 -12.23 -6.63 -0.59
C ALA A 126 -12.94 -6.83 -1.93
N SER A 127 -12.41 -7.70 -2.80
CA SER A 127 -13.03 -8.02 -4.08
C SER A 127 -14.47 -8.51 -3.92
N TRP A 128 -14.72 -9.44 -2.99
CA TRP A 128 -16.06 -9.97 -2.74
C TRP A 128 -16.99 -8.91 -2.14
N TYR A 129 -16.51 -8.16 -1.16
CA TYR A 129 -17.28 -7.14 -0.47
C TYR A 129 -17.70 -6.02 -1.43
N LEU A 130 -16.76 -5.52 -2.25
CA LEU A 130 -17.03 -4.51 -3.28
C LEU A 130 -17.97 -5.03 -4.37
N SER A 131 -17.86 -6.31 -4.74
CA SER A 131 -18.80 -6.93 -5.69
C SER A 131 -20.22 -7.02 -5.13
N ALA A 132 -20.39 -7.15 -3.81
CA ALA A 132 -21.70 -7.08 -3.18
C ALA A 132 -22.22 -5.63 -3.11
N MET A 133 -21.33 -4.66 -2.85
CA MET A 133 -21.67 -3.24 -2.83
C MET A 133 -22.13 -2.72 -4.20
N SER A 134 -21.57 -3.23 -5.30
CA SER A 134 -21.85 -2.74 -6.66
C SER A 134 -23.30 -2.89 -7.13
N SER A 135 -24.12 -3.64 -6.38
CA SER A 135 -25.58 -3.66 -6.59
C SER A 135 -26.26 -2.31 -6.33
N GLU A 136 -25.68 -1.49 -5.44
CA GLU A 136 -26.26 -0.22 -4.99
C GLU A 136 -25.28 0.97 -5.10
N LEU A 137 -23.97 0.71 -5.21
CA LEU A 137 -22.91 1.72 -5.32
C LEU A 137 -22.27 1.71 -6.71
N ASP A 138 -22.50 2.78 -7.47
CA ASP A 138 -21.95 2.91 -8.82
C ASP A 138 -20.50 3.39 -8.76
N ASP A 139 -19.72 3.10 -9.82
CA ASP A 139 -18.34 3.55 -9.93
C ASP A 139 -18.19 5.09 -9.91
N ASN A 140 -19.24 5.87 -10.13
CA ASN A 140 -19.18 7.32 -10.04
C ASN A 140 -19.41 7.86 -8.61
N ASP A 141 -19.81 7.00 -7.67
CA ASP A 141 -20.13 7.39 -6.30
C ASP A 141 -18.88 7.49 -5.40
N PHE A 142 -17.74 6.92 -5.82
CA PHE A 142 -16.46 6.95 -5.11
C PHE A 142 -15.28 7.00 -6.10
N ASP A 143 -14.10 7.36 -5.59
CA ASP A 143 -12.97 7.76 -6.42
C ASP A 143 -11.82 6.76 -6.44
N ILE A 144 -11.66 5.97 -5.37
CA ILE A 144 -10.56 5.01 -5.21
C ILE A 144 -11.07 3.71 -4.61
N TYR A 145 -10.68 2.61 -5.24
CA TYR A 145 -10.78 1.30 -4.64
C TYR A 145 -9.66 1.11 -3.62
N ALA A 146 -10.01 0.75 -2.39
CA ALA A 146 -9.06 0.46 -1.33
C ALA A 146 -9.16 -1.01 -0.91
N SER A 147 -8.11 -1.50 -0.26
CA SER A 147 -8.03 -2.80 0.40
C SER A 147 -6.83 -2.78 1.34
N HIS A 148 -6.82 -3.64 2.34
CA HIS A 148 -5.59 -3.98 3.03
C HIS A 148 -4.87 -5.12 2.29
N GLY A 149 -3.58 -5.27 2.59
CA GLY A 149 -2.68 -6.23 1.97
C GLY A 149 -2.38 -7.46 2.82
N TYR A 150 -3.18 -7.74 3.85
CA TYR A 150 -2.92 -8.85 4.76
C TYR A 150 -3.25 -10.20 4.11
N SER A 151 -2.42 -11.19 4.42
CA SER A 151 -2.79 -12.59 4.37
C SER A 151 -3.40 -12.99 5.72
N LEU A 152 -4.48 -13.76 5.68
CA LEU A 152 -5.23 -14.21 6.86
C LEU A 152 -5.07 -15.73 7.02
N PRO A 153 -4.03 -16.20 7.73
CA PRO A 153 -3.88 -17.61 8.08
C PRO A 153 -5.12 -18.16 8.81
N ILE A 154 -5.39 -19.46 8.65
CA ILE A 154 -6.58 -20.15 9.20
C ILE A 154 -6.75 -19.94 10.72
N SER A 155 -5.66 -19.73 11.46
CA SER A 155 -5.73 -19.50 12.91
C SER A 155 -6.25 -18.10 13.28
N PHE A 156 -6.22 -17.13 12.36
CA PHE A 156 -6.51 -15.70 12.58
C PHE A 156 -5.78 -15.08 13.79
N GLN A 157 -4.71 -15.73 14.28
CA GLN A 157 -3.94 -15.25 15.43
C GLN A 157 -2.95 -14.15 15.06
N TYR A 158 -2.50 -14.17 13.80
CA TYR A 158 -1.60 -13.18 13.24
C TYR A 158 -1.92 -13.03 11.75
N VAL A 159 -1.44 -11.94 11.17
CA VAL A 159 -1.49 -11.65 9.75
C VAL A 159 -0.08 -11.56 9.18
N THR A 160 0.07 -11.83 7.89
CA THR A 160 1.35 -11.70 7.18
C THR A 160 1.16 -10.95 5.86
N TYR A 161 2.22 -10.78 5.08
CA TYR A 161 2.12 -10.16 3.76
C TYR A 161 1.43 -11.09 2.76
N ASN A 162 0.41 -10.60 2.05
CA ASN A 162 -0.21 -11.37 0.97
C ASN A 162 0.69 -11.39 -0.27
N LYS A 163 1.10 -12.60 -0.71
CA LYS A 163 1.90 -12.81 -1.92
C LYS A 163 1.09 -13.40 -3.08
N HIS A 164 -0.19 -13.73 -2.88
CA HIS A 164 -1.04 -14.33 -3.89
C HIS A 164 -2.15 -13.34 -4.23
N ILE A 165 -1.98 -12.63 -5.34
CA ILE A 165 -2.89 -11.54 -5.74
C ILE A 165 -3.70 -12.01 -6.93
N THR A 166 -5.02 -11.97 -6.78
CA THR A 166 -5.94 -12.29 -7.87
C THR A 166 -6.48 -11.01 -8.50
N SER A 167 -6.73 -11.02 -9.80
CA SER A 167 -7.42 -9.90 -10.44
C SER A 167 -8.86 -9.84 -9.95
N TRP A 168 -9.34 -8.64 -9.63
CA TRP A 168 -10.74 -8.45 -9.26
C TRP A 168 -11.65 -8.65 -10.48
N PRO A 169 -12.74 -9.41 -10.36
CA PRO A 169 -13.59 -9.79 -11.49
C PRO A 169 -14.58 -8.69 -11.92
N MET A 170 -14.65 -7.56 -11.20
CA MET A 170 -15.58 -6.48 -11.51
C MET A 170 -15.09 -5.66 -12.72
N GLU A 171 -16.04 -5.27 -13.57
CA GLU A 171 -15.79 -4.42 -14.74
C GLU A 171 -15.18 -3.07 -14.34
N ASN A 172 -14.36 -2.48 -15.23
CA ASN A 172 -13.74 -1.15 -15.09
C ASN A 172 -12.83 -0.93 -13.87
N THR A 173 -12.56 -1.95 -13.05
CA THR A 173 -11.65 -1.82 -11.89
C THR A 173 -10.22 -1.44 -12.27
N ASP A 174 -9.80 -1.69 -13.50
CA ASP A 174 -8.51 -1.27 -14.03
C ASP A 174 -8.48 0.16 -14.58
N GLU A 175 -9.65 0.81 -14.74
CA GLU A 175 -9.76 2.21 -15.17
C GLU A 175 -9.72 3.19 -14.00
N LYS A 176 -9.85 2.69 -12.76
CA LYS A 176 -9.84 3.48 -11.52
C LYS A 176 -8.62 3.12 -10.64
N GLU A 177 -8.13 4.10 -9.88
CA GLU A 177 -7.04 3.88 -8.93
C GLU A 177 -7.43 2.81 -7.88
N LYS A 178 -6.57 1.82 -7.69
CA LYS A 178 -6.62 0.82 -6.59
C LYS A 178 -5.47 1.04 -5.62
N TRP A 179 -5.71 1.00 -4.31
CA TRP A 179 -4.71 1.27 -3.29
C TRP A 179 -4.70 0.18 -2.22
N ILE A 180 -3.50 -0.27 -1.84
CA ILE A 180 -3.30 -0.94 -0.56
C ILE A 180 -3.14 0.14 0.50
N THR A 181 -4.14 0.30 1.37
CA THR A 181 -4.17 1.37 2.39
C THR A 181 -3.59 0.92 3.73
N GLU A 182 -3.39 -0.39 3.91
CA GLU A 182 -2.73 -0.95 5.08
C GLU A 182 -2.10 -2.31 4.76
N ALA A 183 -0.86 -2.53 5.19
CA ALA A 183 -0.23 -3.85 5.16
C ALA A 183 0.93 -3.91 6.15
N SER A 184 1.06 -5.03 6.83
CA SER A 184 2.18 -5.40 7.70
C SER A 184 2.12 -6.89 8.05
N ALA A 185 2.88 -7.33 9.04
CA ALA A 185 2.71 -8.65 9.65
C ALA A 185 2.66 -8.54 11.18
N THR A 186 1.95 -9.44 11.84
CA THR A 186 1.83 -9.52 13.32
C THR A 186 2.36 -10.85 13.86
N ASP A 187 3.03 -11.62 13.02
CA ASP A 187 3.78 -12.81 13.45
C ASP A 187 5.04 -12.43 14.24
N ASN A 188 5.78 -13.44 14.70
CA ASN A 188 6.99 -13.23 15.49
C ASN A 188 7.95 -12.26 14.80
N PHE A 189 8.41 -11.26 15.56
CA PHE A 189 9.30 -10.23 15.04
C PHE A 189 10.54 -10.83 14.36
N ASP A 190 10.77 -10.44 13.10
CA ASP A 190 11.89 -10.91 12.29
C ASP A 190 12.57 -9.71 11.62
N ALA A 191 13.76 -9.38 12.11
CA ALA A 191 14.55 -8.26 11.58
C ALA A 191 15.34 -8.62 10.31
N SER A 192 15.35 -9.88 9.88
CA SER A 192 16.21 -10.41 8.83
C SER A 192 15.68 -10.15 7.42
N MET A 193 16.50 -10.46 6.41
CA MET A 193 16.08 -10.35 5.01
C MET A 193 14.93 -11.27 4.64
N LYS A 194 14.66 -12.34 5.40
CA LYS A 194 13.52 -13.24 5.12
C LYS A 194 12.21 -12.45 5.13
N LYS A 195 11.93 -11.74 6.23
CA LYS A 195 10.75 -10.86 6.32
C LYS A 195 10.80 -9.71 5.31
N GLY A 196 12.00 -9.21 5.02
CA GLY A 196 12.23 -8.22 3.97
C GLY A 196 11.75 -8.70 2.59
N VAL A 197 12.22 -9.86 2.11
CA VAL A 197 11.82 -10.37 0.78
C VAL A 197 10.36 -10.76 0.72
N GLU A 198 9.75 -11.22 1.82
CA GLU A 198 8.29 -11.46 1.90
C GLU A 198 7.50 -10.17 1.59
N LEU A 199 7.88 -9.03 2.20
CA LEU A 199 7.29 -7.73 1.87
C LEU A 199 7.56 -7.35 0.41
N ALA A 200 8.79 -7.54 -0.07
CA ALA A 200 9.17 -7.13 -1.43
C ALA A 200 8.30 -7.83 -2.49
N VAL A 201 8.14 -9.15 -2.36
CA VAL A 201 7.31 -9.95 -3.27
C VAL A 201 5.84 -9.55 -3.17
N SER A 202 5.31 -9.41 -1.95
CA SER A 202 3.93 -8.94 -1.74
C SER A 202 3.66 -7.60 -2.43
N LEU A 203 4.49 -6.59 -2.15
CA LEU A 203 4.36 -5.26 -2.71
C LEU A 203 4.50 -5.27 -4.24
N SER A 204 5.39 -6.10 -4.78
CA SER A 204 5.52 -6.29 -6.23
C SER A 204 4.28 -6.91 -6.86
N ASN A 205 3.73 -7.96 -6.27
CA ASN A 205 2.56 -8.64 -6.81
C ASN A 205 1.33 -7.73 -6.77
N PHE A 206 1.16 -6.92 -5.71
CA PHE A 206 0.12 -5.90 -5.71
C PHE A 206 0.30 -4.86 -6.83
N LEU A 207 1.52 -4.38 -7.06
CA LEU A 207 1.80 -3.41 -8.13
C LEU A 207 1.66 -4.02 -9.55
N ALA A 208 2.04 -5.28 -9.73
CA ALA A 208 2.08 -5.95 -11.03
C ALA A 208 0.76 -6.63 -11.39
N GLU A 209 0.23 -7.46 -10.49
CA GLU A 209 -0.95 -8.31 -10.68
C GLU A 209 -2.22 -7.63 -10.18
N GLY A 210 -2.14 -6.97 -9.01
CA GLY A 210 -3.26 -6.20 -8.45
C GLY A 210 -3.51 -4.86 -9.16
N ASN A 211 -2.55 -4.42 -9.98
CA ASN A 211 -2.57 -3.13 -10.67
C ASN A 211 -2.80 -1.95 -9.70
N VAL A 212 -2.21 -2.01 -8.50
CA VAL A 212 -2.38 -0.97 -7.49
C VAL A 212 -1.50 0.25 -7.78
N SER A 213 -2.05 1.43 -7.49
CA SER A 213 -1.41 2.75 -7.65
C SER A 213 -0.84 3.32 -6.34
N GLY A 214 -1.13 2.68 -5.20
CA GLY A 214 -0.66 3.08 -3.89
C GLY A 214 -0.46 1.88 -2.96
N PHE A 215 0.53 1.96 -2.07
CA PHE A 215 0.79 0.97 -1.03
C PHE A 215 1.24 1.68 0.25
N VAL A 216 0.45 1.55 1.31
CA VAL A 216 0.71 2.15 2.63
C VAL A 216 1.03 1.03 3.62
N PHE A 217 2.24 1.08 4.18
CA PHE A 217 2.61 0.20 5.28
C PHE A 217 1.93 0.67 6.57
N TRP A 218 1.53 -0.26 7.45
CA TRP A 218 0.71 0.05 8.63
C TRP A 218 1.35 1.10 9.56
N LEU A 219 2.38 0.73 10.33
CA LEU A 219 3.06 1.66 11.22
C LEU A 219 4.41 2.08 10.66
N ALA A 220 4.68 3.38 10.70
CA ALA A 220 6.02 3.88 10.45
C ALA A 220 6.98 3.54 11.60
N MET A 221 6.51 3.64 12.85
CA MET A 221 7.32 3.45 14.05
C MET A 221 6.49 2.91 15.22
N ILE A 222 7.09 2.05 16.04
CA ILE A 222 6.49 1.53 17.28
C ILE A 222 7.47 1.61 18.45
N ASN A 223 6.96 1.74 19.67
CA ASN A 223 7.76 1.51 20.88
C ASN A 223 7.91 -0.01 21.09
N GLY A 224 9.15 -0.48 21.17
CA GLY A 224 9.52 -1.89 21.08
C GLY A 224 9.90 -2.31 19.66
N LYS A 225 9.67 -3.59 19.34
CA LYS A 225 9.94 -4.20 18.04
C LYS A 225 8.75 -5.07 17.64
N SER A 226 8.19 -4.82 16.47
CA SER A 226 7.11 -5.61 15.88
C SER A 226 7.25 -5.57 14.36
N ASN A 227 6.77 -6.61 13.67
CA ASN A 227 6.67 -6.63 12.20
C ASN A 227 5.57 -5.67 11.70
N GLU A 228 4.76 -5.11 12.61
CA GLU A 228 3.74 -4.10 12.33
C GLU A 228 4.34 -2.74 11.94
N ALA A 229 5.61 -2.51 12.28
CA ALA A 229 6.26 -1.22 12.09
C ALA A 229 7.56 -1.31 11.30
N LEU A 230 7.81 -0.28 10.50
CA LEU A 230 9.08 -0.12 9.79
C LEU A 230 10.24 0.24 10.74
N ILE A 231 9.97 0.89 11.86
CA ILE A 231 11.00 1.37 12.80
C ILE A 231 10.63 0.94 14.22
N GLY A 232 11.55 0.28 14.92
CA GLY A 232 11.44 0.06 16.36
C GLY A 232 12.09 1.20 17.13
N SER A 233 11.58 1.51 18.32
CA SER A 233 12.17 2.49 19.24
C SER A 233 12.20 1.94 20.66
N ASP A 234 13.19 2.34 21.45
CA ASP A 234 13.21 2.04 22.89
C ASP A 234 12.53 3.13 23.76
N GLY A 235 11.96 4.17 23.12
CA GLY A 235 11.27 5.27 23.79
C GLY A 235 12.20 6.32 24.42
N ILE A 236 13.51 6.13 24.42
CA ILE A 236 14.50 7.08 24.97
C ILE A 236 15.48 7.61 23.92
N GLY A 237 15.24 7.30 22.65
CA GLY A 237 15.90 7.92 21.50
C GLY A 237 16.69 6.96 20.62
N ASN A 238 16.82 5.68 21.00
CA ASN A 238 17.43 4.69 20.12
C ASN A 238 16.38 4.12 19.15
N LEU A 239 16.80 3.95 17.90
CA LEU A 239 15.97 3.42 16.82
C LEU A 239 16.58 2.12 16.28
N THR A 240 15.72 1.15 16.00
CA THR A 240 16.06 -0.10 15.32
C THR A 240 15.41 -0.11 13.94
N PHE A 241 16.19 -0.42 12.92
CA PHE A 241 15.74 -0.50 11.52
C PHE A 241 15.86 -1.96 11.04
N PRO A 242 14.78 -2.77 11.10
CA PRO A 242 14.78 -4.12 10.54
C PRO A 242 14.91 -4.09 9.02
N LYS A 243 15.23 -5.23 8.37
CA LYS A 243 15.38 -5.29 6.91
C LYS A 243 14.13 -4.87 6.14
N VAL A 244 12.93 -5.04 6.72
CA VAL A 244 11.66 -4.53 6.16
C VAL A 244 11.72 -3.02 5.88
N TYR A 245 12.35 -2.21 6.76
CA TYR A 245 12.57 -0.77 6.52
C TYR A 245 13.40 -0.51 5.25
N TYR A 246 14.51 -1.22 5.13
CA TYR A 246 15.42 -1.05 4.01
C TYR A 246 14.77 -1.54 2.71
N VAL A 247 14.07 -2.67 2.74
CA VAL A 247 13.33 -3.17 1.59
C VAL A 247 12.21 -2.21 1.18
N TYR A 248 11.40 -1.71 2.11
CA TYR A 248 10.35 -0.74 1.77
C TYR A 248 10.94 0.54 1.14
N GLY A 249 12.14 0.94 1.56
CA GLY A 249 12.87 2.04 0.92
C GLY A 249 13.45 1.72 -0.47
N GLN A 250 13.71 0.46 -0.83
CA GLN A 250 14.06 0.10 -2.22
C GLN A 250 12.94 0.46 -3.20
N PHE A 251 11.69 0.47 -2.74
CA PHE A 251 10.56 0.95 -3.52
C PHE A 251 10.38 2.47 -3.37
N THR A 252 10.12 2.95 -2.15
CA THR A 252 9.68 4.34 -1.92
C THR A 252 10.74 5.41 -2.23
N LYS A 253 12.03 5.08 -2.18
CA LYS A 253 13.09 6.01 -2.60
C LYS A 253 13.21 6.16 -4.10
N HIS A 254 12.83 5.13 -4.86
CA HIS A 254 13.12 5.03 -6.30
C HIS A 254 11.88 5.10 -7.18
N LEU A 255 10.71 4.70 -6.67
CA LEU A 255 9.41 4.91 -7.31
C LEU A 255 8.82 6.23 -6.83
N LYS A 256 8.37 7.07 -7.78
CA LYS A 256 7.82 8.40 -7.48
C LYS A 256 6.39 8.53 -7.97
N GLN A 257 5.67 9.49 -7.38
CA GLN A 257 4.33 9.84 -7.80
C GLN A 257 4.30 10.13 -9.32
N LYS A 258 3.25 9.64 -10.00
CA LYS A 258 3.04 9.74 -11.45
C LYS A 258 3.95 8.89 -12.32
N TRP A 259 4.87 8.11 -11.75
CA TRP A 259 5.59 7.11 -12.53
C TRP A 259 4.62 6.01 -12.96
N VAL A 260 4.85 5.48 -14.15
CA VAL A 260 4.04 4.43 -14.75
C VAL A 260 4.81 3.12 -14.74
N ARG A 261 4.12 2.02 -14.43
CA ARG A 261 4.70 0.68 -14.58
C ARG A 261 4.95 0.42 -16.06
N ILE A 262 6.11 -0.13 -16.38
CA ILE A 262 6.45 -0.60 -17.73
C ILE A 262 6.57 -2.11 -17.70
N ASP A 263 6.48 -2.71 -18.88
CA ASP A 263 6.64 -4.15 -18.98
C ASP A 263 8.06 -4.56 -18.54
N ALA A 264 8.13 -5.68 -17.82
CA ALA A 264 9.34 -6.28 -17.32
C ALA A 264 9.12 -7.79 -17.31
N SER A 265 9.49 -8.43 -18.43
CA SER A 265 9.36 -9.85 -18.60
C SER A 265 10.68 -10.56 -18.28
N MET A 266 10.58 -11.74 -17.68
CA MET A 266 11.71 -12.65 -17.57
C MET A 266 11.71 -13.59 -18.77
N SER A 267 12.90 -13.97 -19.23
CA SER A 267 13.01 -15.00 -20.27
C SER A 267 12.34 -16.31 -19.81
N ILE A 268 11.37 -16.78 -20.61
CA ILE A 268 10.62 -18.01 -20.36
C ILE A 268 11.55 -19.23 -20.23
N LEU A 269 12.71 -19.20 -20.91
CA LEU A 269 13.70 -20.30 -20.90
C LEU A 269 14.53 -20.36 -19.61
N THR A 270 14.59 -19.28 -18.84
CA THR A 270 15.41 -19.17 -17.62
C THR A 270 14.60 -18.68 -16.43
N GLN A 271 13.27 -18.79 -16.49
CA GLN A 271 12.40 -18.32 -15.43
C GLN A 271 12.68 -19.09 -14.14
N LYS A 272 13.10 -18.36 -13.11
CA LYS A 272 13.24 -18.86 -11.76
C LYS A 272 12.05 -18.33 -10.98
N GLU A 273 11.25 -19.23 -10.40
CA GLU A 273 10.11 -18.84 -9.56
C GLU A 273 10.51 -17.93 -8.38
N THR A 274 11.79 -17.99 -7.99
CA THR A 274 12.34 -17.21 -6.87
C THR A 274 12.84 -15.82 -7.25
N ILE A 275 12.87 -15.47 -8.55
CA ILE A 275 13.27 -14.15 -9.03
C ILE A 275 12.03 -13.39 -9.46
N HIS A 276 11.89 -12.18 -8.92
CA HIS A 276 10.78 -11.27 -9.23
C HIS A 276 11.35 -9.95 -9.70
N ALA A 277 10.72 -9.30 -10.66
CA ALA A 277 11.13 -8.00 -11.15
C ALA A 277 9.93 -7.11 -11.44
N ILE A 278 10.07 -5.82 -11.14
CA ILE A 278 9.10 -4.81 -11.52
C ILE A 278 9.82 -3.53 -11.95
N ALA A 279 9.33 -2.91 -13.02
CA ALA A 279 9.95 -1.74 -13.61
C ALA A 279 8.97 -0.58 -13.75
N PHE A 280 9.48 0.63 -13.55
CA PHE A 280 8.73 1.86 -13.69
C PHE A 280 9.56 2.91 -14.42
N LYS A 281 8.88 3.80 -15.13
CA LYS A 281 9.47 5.01 -15.68
C LYS A 281 8.69 6.24 -15.30
N ASP A 282 9.39 7.35 -15.24
CA ASP A 282 8.77 8.65 -15.31
C ASP A 282 8.24 8.88 -16.75
N PRO A 283 6.97 9.22 -16.97
CA PRO A 283 6.49 9.56 -18.31
C PRO A 283 6.95 10.95 -18.78
N GLN A 284 7.37 11.83 -17.86
CA GLN A 284 7.78 13.21 -18.18
C GLN A 284 9.29 13.40 -18.25
N SER A 285 10.02 12.61 -17.46
CA SER A 285 11.47 12.57 -17.52
C SER A 285 11.94 11.25 -18.12
N ARG A 286 13.23 11.16 -18.37
CA ARG A 286 13.82 9.91 -18.85
C ARG A 286 14.13 8.93 -17.72
N LYS A 287 13.75 9.19 -16.46
CA LYS A 287 14.17 8.35 -15.34
C LYS A 287 13.43 7.01 -15.32
N PHE A 288 14.12 5.96 -14.92
CA PHE A 288 13.52 4.66 -14.65
C PHE A 288 14.06 4.04 -13.35
N ALA A 289 13.31 3.07 -12.83
CA ALA A 289 13.75 2.17 -11.78
C ALA A 289 13.26 0.75 -12.08
N ILE A 290 14.14 -0.24 -11.91
CA ILE A 290 13.84 -1.67 -11.92
C ILE A 290 14.17 -2.19 -10.54
N ILE A 291 13.24 -2.88 -9.90
CA ILE A 291 13.44 -3.49 -8.59
C ILE A 291 13.37 -4.99 -8.80
N ILE A 292 14.41 -5.68 -8.37
CA ILE A 292 14.58 -7.11 -8.59
C ILE A 292 14.78 -7.78 -7.24
N MET A 293 14.05 -8.85 -7.00
CA MET A 293 14.02 -9.57 -5.74
C MET A 293 14.45 -11.01 -5.97
N ASN A 294 15.28 -11.51 -5.07
CA ASN A 294 15.63 -12.92 -5.00
C ASN A 294 15.17 -13.46 -3.64
N GLU A 295 14.07 -14.23 -3.64
CA GLU A 295 13.60 -14.94 -2.44
C GLU A 295 14.26 -16.31 -2.26
N GLY A 296 15.10 -16.72 -3.22
CA GLY A 296 15.82 -17.99 -3.22
C GLY A 296 17.01 -18.03 -2.27
N GLY A 297 17.49 -19.25 -2.04
CA GLY A 297 18.61 -19.56 -1.16
C GLY A 297 20.00 -19.43 -1.81
N GLU A 298 20.06 -19.13 -3.11
CA GLU A 298 21.29 -19.06 -3.91
C GLU A 298 21.42 -17.72 -4.66
N ASP A 299 22.65 -17.34 -4.96
CA ASP A 299 22.94 -16.16 -5.79
C ASP A 299 22.57 -16.48 -7.26
N GLU A 300 21.85 -15.58 -7.90
CA GLU A 300 21.40 -15.76 -9.29
C GLU A 300 22.07 -14.74 -10.20
N ARG A 301 22.50 -15.18 -11.38
CA ARG A 301 23.06 -14.29 -12.41
C ARG A 301 21.96 -13.94 -13.40
N CYS A 302 21.77 -12.66 -13.65
CA CYS A 302 20.80 -12.16 -14.61
C CYS A 302 21.47 -11.21 -15.59
N VAL A 303 20.94 -11.20 -16.82
CA VAL A 303 21.26 -10.21 -17.85
C VAL A 303 20.02 -9.34 -17.99
N LEU A 304 20.17 -8.04 -17.74
CA LEU A 304 19.10 -7.08 -18.05
C LEU A 304 19.33 -6.56 -19.46
N GLU A 305 18.36 -6.85 -20.32
CA GLU A 305 18.27 -6.32 -21.67
C GLU A 305 17.22 -5.22 -21.69
N PHE A 306 17.48 -4.18 -22.48
CA PHE A 306 16.61 -3.02 -22.55
C PHE A 306 16.19 -2.80 -24.00
N GLU A 307 14.90 -2.98 -24.28
CA GLU A 307 14.35 -2.69 -25.60
C GLU A 307 14.05 -1.21 -25.75
N ASN A 308 14.49 -0.59 -26.85
CA ASN A 308 14.30 0.83 -27.15
C ASN A 308 15.02 1.80 -26.19
N PHE A 309 16.07 1.33 -25.51
CA PHE A 309 17.00 2.18 -24.77
C PHE A 309 18.32 2.29 -25.55
N SER A 310 18.83 3.50 -25.73
CA SER A 310 20.15 3.75 -26.32
C SER A 310 21.05 4.49 -25.32
N ASN A 311 22.37 4.23 -25.34
CA ASN A 311 23.34 4.91 -24.49
C ASN A 311 23.12 4.75 -22.96
N LEU A 312 22.71 3.56 -22.51
CA LEU A 312 22.57 3.20 -21.08
C LEU A 312 23.83 3.51 -20.25
N ASN A 313 24.99 3.55 -20.91
CA ASN A 313 26.33 3.53 -20.32
C ASN A 313 26.71 4.70 -19.40
N ARG A 314 25.92 5.77 -19.26
CA ARG A 314 26.38 6.94 -18.49
C ARG A 314 25.78 7.13 -17.10
N ASN A 315 24.60 6.60 -16.76
CA ASN A 315 23.93 6.99 -15.51
C ASN A 315 23.14 5.87 -14.77
N ILE A 316 23.58 4.61 -14.85
CA ILE A 316 22.95 3.53 -14.05
C ILE A 316 23.59 3.45 -12.65
N THR A 317 22.74 3.37 -11.62
CA THR A 317 23.12 3.10 -10.22
C THR A 317 22.37 1.89 -9.69
N LEU A 318 23.09 0.99 -9.02
CA LEU A 318 22.56 -0.25 -8.44
C LEU A 318 22.60 -0.14 -6.91
N TYR A 319 21.44 -0.29 -6.26
CA TYR A 319 21.30 -0.26 -4.80
C TYR A 319 20.94 -1.65 -4.28
N LEU A 320 21.82 -2.25 -3.48
CA LEU A 320 21.65 -3.59 -2.93
C LEU A 320 21.22 -3.53 -1.46
N THR A 321 20.17 -4.29 -1.14
CA THR A 321 19.79 -4.64 0.23
C THR A 321 19.78 -6.16 0.35
N ASN A 322 20.61 -6.70 1.25
CA ASN A 322 20.67 -8.13 1.59
C ASN A 322 21.04 -8.26 3.07
N GLU A 323 21.43 -9.43 3.55
CA GLU A 323 21.77 -9.62 4.97
C GLU A 323 22.87 -8.65 5.46
N ASN A 324 23.90 -8.43 4.63
CA ASN A 324 25.07 -7.65 5.00
C ASN A 324 24.97 -6.16 4.66
N PHE A 325 24.10 -5.79 3.72
CA PHE A 325 24.07 -4.45 3.15
C PHE A 325 22.67 -3.84 3.19
N ASN A 326 22.64 -2.52 3.40
CA ASN A 326 21.44 -1.70 3.44
C ASN A 326 21.60 -0.58 2.40
N TRP A 327 20.85 -0.63 1.30
CA TRP A 327 20.95 0.33 0.18
C TRP A 327 22.38 0.61 -0.31
N LYS A 328 23.26 -0.39 -0.26
CA LYS A 328 24.65 -0.22 -0.68
C LYS A 328 24.72 -0.04 -2.19
N ILE A 329 25.39 1.02 -2.64
CA ILE A 329 25.73 1.17 -4.05
C ILE A 329 26.78 0.12 -4.41
N ILE A 330 26.49 -0.73 -5.40
CA ILE A 330 27.42 -1.75 -5.90
C ILE A 330 27.95 -1.39 -7.30
N PRO A 331 29.16 -1.84 -7.66
CA PRO A 331 29.68 -1.67 -9.00
C PRO A 331 28.77 -2.29 -10.07
N ARG A 332 28.71 -1.67 -11.24
CA ARG A 332 28.06 -2.26 -12.43
C ARG A 332 29.05 -3.05 -13.25
N LEU A 333 28.62 -4.18 -13.81
CA LEU A 333 29.35 -4.94 -14.81
C LEU A 333 28.59 -4.81 -16.14
N LEU A 334 29.11 -3.99 -17.04
CA LEU A 334 28.50 -3.80 -18.35
C LEU A 334 28.77 -5.04 -19.21
N GLY A 335 27.73 -5.55 -19.86
CA GLY A 335 27.82 -6.60 -20.86
C GLY A 335 28.03 -6.04 -22.26
N GLU A 336 28.04 -6.92 -23.25
CA GLU A 336 28.00 -6.53 -24.67
C GLU A 336 26.61 -5.97 -25.03
N ASN A 337 26.52 -5.14 -26.08
CA ASN A 337 25.27 -4.61 -26.64
C ASN A 337 24.36 -3.84 -25.65
N ASP A 338 24.93 -3.00 -24.79
CA ASP A 338 24.18 -2.21 -23.79
C ASP A 338 23.37 -3.06 -22.78
N SER A 339 23.68 -4.35 -22.65
CA SER A 339 23.14 -5.21 -21.58
C SER A 339 23.84 -4.94 -20.23
N LEU A 340 23.12 -5.20 -19.14
CA LEU A 340 23.68 -5.12 -17.79
C LEU A 340 23.74 -6.51 -17.16
N ASN A 341 24.97 -7.00 -16.93
CA ASN A 341 25.20 -8.24 -16.21
C ASN A 341 25.15 -7.97 -14.70
N ILE A 342 24.25 -8.64 -14.01
CA ILE A 342 24.08 -8.50 -12.56
C ILE A 342 24.10 -9.86 -11.88
N THR A 343 24.68 -9.89 -10.68
CA THR A 343 24.43 -10.97 -9.73
C THR A 343 23.46 -10.44 -8.70
N ILE A 344 22.35 -11.14 -8.51
CA ILE A 344 21.34 -10.87 -7.49
C ILE A 344 21.58 -11.86 -6.36
N PRO A 345 22.17 -11.42 -5.23
CA PRO A 345 22.46 -12.33 -4.12
C PRO A 345 21.19 -13.01 -3.61
N ARG A 346 21.34 -14.18 -3.00
CA ARG A 346 20.25 -14.82 -2.25
C ARG A 346 19.62 -13.87 -1.24
N LEU A 347 18.32 -14.04 -0.96
CA LEU A 347 17.57 -13.22 0.01
C LEU A 347 17.90 -11.73 -0.09
N SER A 348 17.67 -11.14 -1.26
CA SER A 348 18.05 -9.76 -1.53
C SER A 348 17.03 -9.00 -2.39
N VAL A 349 17.15 -7.68 -2.33
CA VAL A 349 16.47 -6.75 -3.22
C VAL A 349 17.52 -5.82 -3.83
N LEU A 350 17.56 -5.79 -5.15
CA LEU A 350 18.44 -4.95 -5.96
C LEU A 350 17.60 -3.95 -6.75
N THR A 351 17.85 -2.65 -6.55
CA THR A 351 17.19 -1.60 -7.34
C THR A 351 18.18 -1.00 -8.33
N VAL A 352 17.86 -1.10 -9.62
CA VAL A 352 18.59 -0.48 -10.72
C VAL A 352 17.87 0.81 -11.09
N THR A 353 18.56 1.94 -11.05
CA THR A 353 18.00 3.23 -11.48
C THR A 353 18.84 3.83 -12.59
N GLY A 354 18.23 4.59 -13.48
CA GLY A 354 18.95 5.27 -14.53
C GLY A 354 18.08 6.19 -15.36
N PHE A 355 18.53 6.47 -16.58
CA PHE A 355 17.81 7.25 -17.57
C PHE A 355 17.64 6.42 -18.84
N ALA A 356 16.40 6.29 -19.31
CA ALA A 356 16.03 5.85 -20.63
C ALA A 356 16.47 6.87 -21.68
N SER A 357 16.59 6.47 -22.95
CA SER A 357 16.93 7.42 -24.03
C SER A 357 15.75 8.24 -24.48
#